data_AF-A0A8T5QYW0-F1
#
_entry.id   AF-A0A8T5QYW0-F1
#
_cell.length_a   1.000
_cell.length_b   1.000
_cell.length_c   1.000
_cell.angle_alpha   90.00
_cell.angle_beta   90.00
_cell.angle_gamma   90.00
#
_symmetry.space_group_name_H-M   'P 1'
#
loop_
_entity.id
_entity.type
_entity.pdbx_description
1 polymer ?
#
loop_
_entity_poly.entity_id
_entity_poly.type
_entity_poly.pdbx_seq_one_letter_code
_entity_poly.pdbx_strand_id
1 'polypeptide(L)'
;MKKYYNKFKDLESNDKENQKKSFKSLEEVLVFTSQGNILVKDLDGSIINLDGPHNAYRLCSNNGDLYYIDGEQEVIFKMFSDKKIEHKFYTIEALLSYRNKLCYSVFDSLYEYPKTLKKTIEENHGISSLFEHNNSLFALVTNWNDEDENFEDSYLLDLYSDKKYHMGKDVTKTKSHNGNLYSIYRKNNHRIDSRMHGILVEREGFISDLHTHNGNMYDFGEYAEVFNSFTDEVILRYNAVIDSICFHPREDFVERGILKPNKKSTIITMKHSVPKVKSYVKGTYQDDLSV
;
A
#
# COMPACT_ATOMS: atom_id res chain seq x y z
N MET A 1 -22.45 30.00 17.45
CA MET A 1 -21.92 28.62 17.51
C MET A 1 -20.45 28.63 17.09
N LYS A 2 -19.61 29.36 17.84
CA LYS A 2 -18.15 29.45 17.71
C LYS A 2 -17.55 28.77 18.93
N LYS A 3 -17.04 27.54 18.79
CA LYS A 3 -16.13 26.84 19.71
C LYS A 3 -15.80 25.50 19.03
N TYR A 4 -14.53 25.09 19.08
CA TYR A 4 -13.89 23.95 18.38
C TYR A 4 -13.29 24.25 16.99
N TYR A 5 -12.38 25.23 16.94
CA TYR A 5 -11.32 25.28 15.93
C TYR A 5 -10.12 25.96 16.58
N ASN A 6 -9.25 25.16 17.22
CA ASN A 6 -7.87 25.48 17.60
C ASN A 6 -7.31 24.36 18.51
N LYS A 7 -6.79 23.28 17.92
CA LYS A 7 -5.78 22.42 18.56
C LYS A 7 -5.08 21.49 17.56
N PHE A 8 -4.47 22.04 16.51
CA PHE A 8 -3.48 21.32 15.66
C PHE A 8 -2.45 22.29 15.10
N LYS A 9 -1.67 22.87 16.00
CA LYS A 9 -0.28 23.30 15.77
C LYS A 9 0.46 22.87 17.03
N ASP A 10 1.69 22.40 16.88
CA ASP A 10 2.55 21.75 17.88
C ASP A 10 2.57 20.21 17.77
N LEU A 11 3.12 19.71 16.66
CA LEU A 11 3.84 18.42 16.59
C LEU A 11 4.80 18.34 15.39
N GLU A 12 5.21 19.49 14.82
CA GLU A 12 6.28 19.57 13.81
C GLU A 12 7.63 19.90 14.47
N SER A 13 8.16 18.98 15.28
CA SER A 13 9.60 18.92 15.57
C SER A 13 9.88 17.71 16.43
N ASN A 14 10.37 16.61 15.82
CA ASN A 14 11.45 15.77 16.36
C ASN A 14 11.73 14.45 15.62
N ASP A 15 11.11 14.15 14.47
CA ASP A 15 11.37 12.88 13.75
C ASP A 15 12.52 12.94 12.72
N LYS A 16 13.38 13.95 12.74
CA LYS A 16 14.47 14.12 11.74
C LYS A 16 15.78 13.40 12.07
N GLU A 17 15.92 12.69 13.20
CA GLU A 17 17.23 12.18 13.62
C GLU A 17 17.44 10.66 13.54
N ASN A 18 16.47 9.87 13.07
CA ASN A 18 16.64 8.42 12.86
C ASN A 18 16.67 7.96 11.38
N GLN A 19 16.70 8.87 10.40
CA GLN A 19 16.82 8.53 8.96
C GLN A 19 18.28 8.47 8.46
N LYS A 20 19.22 8.01 9.28
CA LYS A 20 20.61 7.72 8.86
C LYS A 20 20.91 6.22 8.90
N LYS A 21 20.13 5.45 8.15
CA LYS A 21 20.62 4.24 7.47
C LYS A 21 20.41 4.47 5.98
N SER A 22 21.54 4.56 5.28
CA SER A 22 21.70 4.62 3.82
C SER A 22 20.66 3.75 3.09
N PHE A 23 19.53 4.34 2.70
CA PHE A 23 18.79 3.86 1.55
C PHE A 23 19.65 4.26 0.35
N LYS A 24 20.29 3.29 -0.33
CA LYS A 24 20.49 3.44 -1.77
C LYS A 24 19.15 3.93 -2.31
N SER A 25 19.12 4.91 -3.21
CA SER A 25 17.88 5.26 -3.91
C SER A 25 17.42 4.03 -4.67
N LEU A 26 16.62 3.19 -4.02
CA LEU A 26 16.06 1.98 -4.61
C LEU A 26 15.08 2.52 -5.63
N GLU A 27 15.51 2.56 -6.88
CA GLU A 27 14.59 2.83 -7.97
C GLU A 27 13.42 1.86 -7.81
N GLU A 28 12.20 2.37 -7.78
CA GLU A 28 10.99 1.56 -7.69
C GLU A 28 10.38 1.44 -9.08
N VAL A 29 9.78 0.29 -9.36
CA VAL A 29 9.00 0.03 -10.57
C VAL A 29 7.52 -0.01 -10.22
N LEU A 30 6.69 0.32 -11.20
CA LEU A 30 5.25 0.17 -11.09
C LEU A 30 4.88 -1.29 -11.37
N VAL A 31 4.24 -1.94 -10.41
CA VAL A 31 3.64 -3.26 -10.55
C VAL A 31 2.14 -3.09 -10.60
N PHE A 32 1.47 -3.74 -11.53
CA PHE A 32 0.02 -3.61 -11.70
C PHE A 32 -0.62 -4.94 -12.09
N THR A 33 -1.91 -5.08 -11.81
CA THR A 33 -2.70 -6.22 -12.27
C THR A 33 -3.62 -5.81 -13.42
N SER A 34 -3.76 -6.70 -14.39
CA SER A 34 -4.72 -6.55 -15.49
C SER A 34 -5.16 -7.91 -16.00
N GLN A 35 -6.48 -8.13 -16.06
CA GLN A 35 -7.08 -9.41 -16.49
C GLN A 35 -6.50 -10.61 -15.72
N GLY A 36 -6.27 -10.43 -14.42
CA GLY A 36 -5.72 -11.45 -13.55
C GLY A 36 -4.21 -11.71 -13.69
N ASN A 37 -3.49 -11.01 -14.56
CA ASN A 37 -2.03 -11.10 -14.69
C ASN A 37 -1.34 -10.07 -13.81
N ILE A 38 -0.10 -10.35 -13.40
CA ILE A 38 0.76 -9.38 -12.70
C ILE A 38 1.82 -8.87 -13.69
N LEU A 39 1.84 -7.56 -13.89
CA LEU A 39 2.69 -6.88 -14.87
C LEU A 39 3.62 -5.89 -14.17
N VAL A 40 4.81 -5.70 -14.72
CA VAL A 40 5.81 -4.75 -14.23
C VAL A 40 6.17 -3.78 -15.35
N LYS A 41 6.01 -2.48 -15.08
CA LYS A 41 6.52 -1.42 -15.94
C LYS A 41 7.89 -0.98 -15.42
N ASP A 42 8.95 -1.28 -16.18
CA ASP A 42 10.31 -0.84 -15.86
C ASP A 42 10.50 0.66 -16.21
N LEU A 43 11.63 1.22 -15.77
CA LEU A 43 12.02 2.61 -15.98
C LEU A 43 12.25 2.96 -17.44
N ASP A 44 12.62 2.00 -18.27
CA ASP A 44 12.76 2.18 -19.72
C ASP A 44 11.40 2.16 -20.46
N GLY A 45 10.31 1.97 -19.72
CA GLY A 45 8.95 1.89 -20.24
C GLY A 45 8.54 0.51 -20.74
N SER A 46 9.43 -0.49 -20.71
CA SER A 46 9.06 -1.87 -21.03
C SER A 46 8.07 -2.42 -20.02
N ILE A 47 7.14 -3.25 -20.50
CA ILE A 47 6.16 -3.95 -19.68
C ILE A 47 6.42 -5.43 -19.78
N ILE A 48 6.58 -6.08 -18.63
CA ILE A 48 6.86 -7.51 -18.53
C ILE A 48 5.75 -8.17 -17.75
N ASN A 49 5.20 -9.25 -18.30
CA ASN A 49 4.28 -10.13 -17.58
C ASN A 49 5.09 -11.06 -16.69
N LEU A 50 4.81 -11.04 -15.39
CA LEU A 50 5.33 -12.03 -14.47
C LEU A 50 4.41 -13.23 -14.59
N ASP A 51 4.88 -14.33 -15.19
CA ASP A 51 4.13 -15.59 -15.23
C ASP A 51 3.70 -15.96 -13.79
N GLY A 52 2.49 -15.58 -13.42
CA GLY A 52 1.89 -15.70 -12.09
C GLY A 52 0.57 -16.43 -12.19
N PRO A 53 -0.09 -16.76 -11.07
CA PRO A 53 -1.38 -17.41 -11.14
C PRO A 53 -2.39 -16.49 -11.84
N HIS A 54 -3.24 -17.11 -12.64
CA HIS A 54 -4.40 -16.44 -13.20
C HIS A 54 -5.25 -15.91 -12.04
N ASN A 55 -5.78 -14.70 -12.18
CA ASN A 55 -6.69 -14.02 -11.25
C ASN A 55 -6.06 -13.26 -10.07
N ALA A 56 -4.87 -12.68 -10.23
CA ALA A 56 -4.37 -11.67 -9.30
C ALA A 56 -5.19 -10.37 -9.39
N TYR A 57 -5.71 -9.86 -8.26
CA TYR A 57 -6.57 -8.65 -8.28
C TYR A 57 -6.22 -7.56 -7.26
N ARG A 58 -5.32 -7.81 -6.30
CA ARG A 58 -4.76 -6.79 -5.40
C ARG A 58 -3.27 -7.00 -5.23
N LEU A 59 -2.53 -5.91 -5.12
CA LEU A 59 -1.08 -5.90 -4.94
C LEU A 59 -0.68 -5.11 -3.70
N CYS A 60 0.39 -5.57 -3.04
CA CYS A 60 1.02 -4.82 -1.98
C CYS A 60 2.52 -5.12 -1.92
N SER A 61 3.33 -4.07 -1.82
CA SER A 61 4.74 -4.16 -1.49
C SER A 61 4.93 -3.96 0.02
N ASN A 62 5.56 -4.91 0.71
CA ASN A 62 5.84 -4.79 2.13
C ASN A 62 7.20 -5.43 2.46
N ASN A 63 8.10 -4.68 3.11
CA ASN A 63 9.43 -5.13 3.52
C ASN A 63 10.26 -5.79 2.40
N GLY A 64 10.18 -5.26 1.17
CA GLY A 64 10.91 -5.80 0.01
C GLY A 64 10.29 -7.06 -0.58
N ASP A 65 9.15 -7.52 -0.07
CA ASP A 65 8.38 -8.61 -0.65
C ASP A 65 7.17 -8.07 -1.42
N LEU A 66 6.86 -8.70 -2.56
CA LEU A 66 5.65 -8.47 -3.34
C LEU A 66 4.58 -9.49 -2.96
N TYR A 67 3.41 -9.00 -2.58
CA TYR A 67 2.24 -9.79 -2.24
C TYR A 67 1.09 -9.51 -3.20
N TYR A 68 0.30 -10.54 -3.46
CA TYR A 68 -0.95 -10.41 -4.20
C TYR A 68 -2.05 -11.29 -3.62
N ILE A 69 -3.29 -10.99 -3.99
CA ILE A 69 -4.44 -11.85 -3.71
C ILE A 69 -4.84 -12.58 -4.99
N ASP A 70 -4.93 -13.91 -4.90
CA ASP A 70 -5.55 -14.77 -5.91
C ASP A 70 -7.07 -14.78 -5.69
N GLY A 71 -7.84 -14.29 -6.66
CA GLY A 71 -9.29 -14.17 -6.58
C GLY A 71 -10.06 -15.48 -6.72
N GLU A 72 -9.48 -16.52 -7.29
CA GLU A 72 -10.13 -17.84 -7.32
C GLU A 72 -9.98 -18.54 -5.97
N GLN A 73 -8.81 -18.40 -5.34
CA GLN A 73 -8.51 -19.09 -4.09
C GLN A 73 -8.85 -18.27 -2.84
N GLU A 74 -9.01 -16.95 -2.97
CA GLU A 74 -9.13 -15.96 -1.89
C GLU A 74 -7.96 -16.04 -0.89
N VAL A 75 -6.76 -16.06 -1.47
CA VAL A 75 -5.50 -16.33 -0.75
C VAL A 75 -4.49 -15.26 -1.05
N ILE A 76 -3.80 -14.81 0.01
CA ILE A 76 -2.62 -13.97 -0.11
C ILE A 76 -1.40 -14.85 -0.40
N PHE A 77 -0.69 -14.51 -1.46
CA PHE A 77 0.56 -15.13 -1.84
C PHE A 77 1.71 -14.13 -1.77
N LYS A 78 2.90 -14.64 -1.44
CA LYS A 78 4.16 -13.94 -1.65
C LYS A 78 4.76 -14.39 -2.99
N MET A 79 4.77 -13.48 -3.96
CA MET A 79 5.04 -13.74 -5.39
C MET A 79 6.20 -14.69 -5.64
N PHE A 80 7.38 -14.38 -5.14
CA PHE A 80 8.60 -15.10 -5.55
C PHE A 80 9.02 -16.24 -4.62
N SER A 81 8.10 -16.72 -3.80
CA SER A 81 8.34 -17.88 -2.95
C SER A 81 7.23 -18.93 -3.06
N ASP A 82 6.17 -18.61 -3.82
CA ASP A 82 4.88 -19.30 -3.81
C ASP A 82 4.34 -19.58 -2.41
N LYS A 83 4.85 -18.83 -1.42
CA LYS A 83 4.49 -19.01 -0.03
C LYS A 83 3.11 -18.44 0.15
N LYS A 84 2.14 -19.34 0.26
CA LYS A 84 0.80 -19.07 0.73
C LYS A 84 0.86 -18.52 2.15
N ILE A 85 0.20 -17.39 2.36
CA ILE A 85 0.14 -16.73 3.67
C ILE A 85 -1.12 -17.16 4.42
N GLU A 86 -2.31 -17.07 3.79
CA GLU A 86 -3.65 -17.63 4.18
C GLU A 86 -4.76 -16.93 3.32
N HIS A 87 -6.07 -17.28 3.26
CA HIS A 87 -6.97 -18.22 3.97
C HIS A 87 -8.05 -18.82 2.99
N LYS A 88 -9.14 -19.47 3.44
CA LYS A 88 -10.00 -20.37 2.63
C LYS A 88 -11.54 -20.22 2.73
N PHE A 89 -12.10 -19.17 3.34
CA PHE A 89 -13.55 -19.14 3.60
C PHE A 89 -14.30 -17.85 3.24
N TYR A 90 -13.61 -16.74 2.95
CA TYR A 90 -14.23 -15.43 2.69
C TYR A 90 -13.34 -14.54 1.82
N THR A 91 -13.96 -13.62 1.09
CA THR A 91 -13.27 -12.70 0.18
C THR A 91 -12.38 -11.70 0.91
N ILE A 92 -11.17 -11.49 0.38
CA ILE A 92 -10.19 -10.54 0.92
C ILE A 92 -10.34 -9.20 0.18
N GLU A 93 -10.99 -8.21 0.81
CA GLU A 93 -11.39 -6.99 0.10
C GLU A 93 -10.27 -5.94 0.00
N ALA A 94 -9.35 -5.91 0.96
CA ALA A 94 -8.27 -4.93 1.03
C ALA A 94 -6.95 -5.53 1.52
N LEU A 95 -5.85 -5.01 0.97
CA LEU A 95 -4.47 -5.39 1.30
C LEU A 95 -3.60 -4.13 1.39
N LEU A 96 -2.83 -3.97 2.47
CA LEU A 96 -2.00 -2.78 2.70
C LEU A 96 -0.73 -3.11 3.49
N SER A 97 0.35 -2.38 3.21
CA SER A 97 1.53 -2.30 4.06
C SER A 97 1.38 -1.16 5.05
N TYR A 98 1.48 -1.45 6.34
CA TYR A 98 1.43 -0.44 7.40
C TYR A 98 2.42 -0.77 8.51
N ARG A 99 3.34 0.18 8.78
CA ARG A 99 4.41 0.02 9.79
C ARG A 99 5.14 -1.32 9.70
N ASN A 100 5.56 -1.68 8.48
CA ASN A 100 6.27 -2.93 8.16
C ASN A 100 5.46 -4.21 8.43
N LYS A 101 4.13 -4.10 8.50
CA LYS A 101 3.22 -5.23 8.62
C LYS A 101 2.30 -5.27 7.42
N LEU A 102 1.99 -6.48 6.97
CA LEU A 102 0.95 -6.70 5.99
C LEU A 102 -0.40 -6.75 6.71
N CYS A 103 -1.28 -5.82 6.39
CA CYS A 103 -2.65 -5.73 6.91
C CYS A 103 -3.62 -6.12 5.79
N TYR A 104 -4.66 -6.86 6.14
CA TYR A 104 -5.70 -7.25 5.19
C TYR A 104 -7.05 -7.41 5.86
N SER A 105 -8.11 -7.16 5.11
CA SER A 105 -9.49 -7.38 5.55
C SER A 105 -10.07 -8.65 4.96
N VAL A 106 -10.98 -9.26 5.70
CA VAL A 106 -11.79 -10.41 5.31
C VAL A 106 -13.19 -10.10 5.78
N PHE A 107 -14.10 -9.71 4.88
CA PHE A 107 -15.45 -9.28 5.21
C PHE A 107 -15.48 -8.27 6.38
N ASP A 108 -15.97 -8.71 7.55
CA ASP A 108 -16.10 -7.95 8.80
C ASP A 108 -14.87 -8.00 9.71
N SER A 109 -13.74 -8.52 9.25
CA SER A 109 -12.59 -8.83 10.09
C SER A 109 -11.30 -8.28 9.53
N LEU A 110 -10.43 -7.75 10.39
CA LEU A 110 -9.13 -7.21 10.05
C LEU A 110 -8.02 -8.04 10.68
N TYR A 111 -6.97 -8.32 9.91
CA TYR A 111 -5.81 -9.09 10.34
C TYR A 111 -4.50 -8.34 10.07
N GLU A 112 -3.49 -8.60 10.91
CA GLU A 112 -2.07 -8.33 10.61
C GLU A 112 -1.33 -9.66 10.38
N TYR A 113 -0.38 -9.71 9.45
CA TYR A 113 0.51 -10.85 9.26
C TYR A 113 1.74 -10.78 10.20
N PRO A 114 2.16 -11.89 10.84
CA PRO A 114 1.53 -13.22 10.86
C PRO A 114 0.15 -13.21 11.55
N LYS A 115 -0.82 -13.93 10.96
CA LYS A 115 -2.27 -13.82 11.19
C LYS A 115 -2.63 -13.60 12.66
N THR A 116 -2.80 -12.33 13.00
CA THR A 116 -3.25 -11.86 14.30
C THR A 116 -4.52 -11.08 14.04
N LEU A 117 -5.68 -11.62 14.47
CA LEU A 117 -6.94 -10.88 14.41
C LEU A 117 -6.75 -9.58 15.18
N LYS A 118 -6.96 -8.47 14.48
CA LYS A 118 -6.87 -7.14 15.05
C LYS A 118 -8.20 -6.69 15.58
N LYS A 119 -9.25 -6.91 14.78
CA LYS A 119 -10.57 -6.39 15.04
C LYS A 119 -11.60 -7.11 14.21
N THR A 120 -12.77 -7.35 14.81
CA THR A 120 -14.00 -7.67 14.11
C THR A 120 -14.89 -6.43 14.17
N ILE A 121 -15.48 -6.06 13.05
CA ILE A 121 -16.46 -4.97 12.94
C ILE A 121 -17.88 -5.56 13.06
N GLU A 122 -18.89 -4.70 13.05
CA GLU A 122 -20.29 -5.13 13.19
C GLU A 122 -20.68 -6.09 12.05
N GLU A 123 -21.54 -7.07 12.33
CA GLU A 123 -22.03 -8.04 11.35
C GLU A 123 -22.68 -7.34 10.14
N ASN A 124 -22.48 -7.89 8.93
CA ASN A 124 -22.96 -7.37 7.64
C ASN A 124 -22.28 -6.10 7.12
N HIS A 125 -21.16 -5.71 7.72
CA HIS A 125 -20.32 -4.65 7.19
C HIS A 125 -19.07 -5.21 6.51
N GLY A 126 -18.83 -4.79 5.25
CA GLY A 126 -17.60 -5.07 4.51
C GLY A 126 -16.54 -3.99 4.72
N ILE A 127 -15.27 -4.34 4.56
CA ILE A 127 -14.13 -3.40 4.60
C ILE A 127 -13.62 -3.21 3.18
N SER A 128 -14.13 -2.18 2.51
CA SER A 128 -13.86 -1.93 1.11
C SER A 128 -12.51 -1.27 0.83
N SER A 129 -11.88 -0.61 1.82
CA SER A 129 -10.51 -0.10 1.70
C SER A 129 -9.78 -0.02 3.04
N LEU A 130 -8.45 -0.19 2.97
CA LEU A 130 -7.52 0.08 4.06
C LEU A 130 -6.55 1.19 3.63
N PHE A 131 -6.29 2.13 4.54
CA PHE A 131 -5.34 3.21 4.28
C PHE A 131 -4.79 3.82 5.56
N GLU A 132 -3.61 4.43 5.45
CA GLU A 132 -3.01 5.22 6.51
C GLU A 132 -3.45 6.68 6.40
N HIS A 133 -3.86 7.27 7.51
CA HIS A 133 -4.17 8.70 7.63
C HIS A 133 -3.63 9.24 8.95
N ASN A 134 -2.78 10.27 8.88
CA ASN A 134 -2.17 10.90 10.05
C ASN A 134 -1.55 9.90 11.04
N ASN A 135 -0.75 8.96 10.52
CA ASN A 135 -0.09 7.89 11.28
C ASN A 135 -1.02 6.89 11.99
N SER A 136 -2.31 6.85 11.62
CA SER A 136 -3.28 5.86 12.06
C SER A 136 -3.76 5.02 10.89
N LEU A 137 -4.08 3.75 11.17
CA LEU A 137 -4.67 2.83 10.19
C LEU A 137 -6.20 2.97 10.23
N PHE A 138 -6.79 3.20 9.06
CA PHE A 138 -8.23 3.32 8.89
C PHE A 138 -8.76 2.22 7.98
N ALA A 139 -9.98 1.78 8.30
CA ALA A 139 -10.81 0.98 7.42
C ALA A 139 -11.99 1.83 6.93
N LEU A 140 -12.24 1.84 5.62
CA LEU A 140 -13.53 2.25 5.09
C LEU A 140 -14.47 1.06 5.25
N VAL A 141 -15.50 1.25 6.07
CA VAL A 141 -16.51 0.26 6.33
C VAL A 141 -17.77 0.63 5.57
N THR A 142 -18.23 -0.29 4.72
CA THR A 142 -19.42 -0.15 3.89
C THR A 142 -20.44 -1.16 4.35
N ASN A 143 -21.65 -0.70 4.65
CA ASN A 143 -22.77 -1.60 4.89
C ASN A 143 -23.34 -2.05 3.53
N TRP A 144 -23.29 -3.35 3.28
CA TRP A 144 -23.89 -3.94 2.09
C TRP A 144 -25.16 -4.66 2.51
N ASN A 145 -26.31 -4.08 2.16
CA ASN A 145 -27.58 -4.78 2.22
C ASN A 145 -27.86 -5.41 0.86
N ASP A 146 -27.73 -6.73 0.76
CA ASP A 146 -27.96 -7.50 -0.47
C ASP A 146 -29.41 -7.38 -0.98
N GLU A 147 -30.38 -7.06 -0.10
CA GLU A 147 -31.80 -7.05 -0.47
C GLU A 147 -32.23 -5.80 -1.23
N ASP A 148 -31.56 -4.66 -1.03
CA ASP A 148 -32.02 -3.36 -1.55
C ASP A 148 -31.13 -2.75 -2.65
N GLU A 149 -30.00 -3.40 -2.99
CA GLU A 149 -28.89 -2.85 -3.81
C GLU A 149 -28.39 -1.45 -3.38
N ASN A 150 -28.93 -0.89 -2.30
CA ASN A 150 -28.63 0.42 -1.77
C ASN A 150 -27.51 0.30 -0.77
N PHE A 151 -26.38 0.97 -1.04
CA PHE A 151 -25.37 1.14 -0.01
C PHE A 151 -25.94 2.03 1.08
N GLU A 152 -26.01 1.47 2.28
CA GLU A 152 -26.27 2.22 3.48
C GLU A 152 -25.09 3.13 3.83
N ASP A 153 -25.20 3.85 4.95
CA ASP A 153 -24.19 4.79 5.40
C ASP A 153 -22.82 4.11 5.53
N SER A 154 -21.81 4.75 4.95
CA SER A 154 -20.41 4.35 5.06
C SER A 154 -19.74 5.12 6.19
N TYR A 155 -18.77 4.51 6.85
CA TYR A 155 -17.98 5.17 7.89
C TYR A 155 -16.51 4.80 7.81
N LEU A 156 -15.65 5.70 8.27
CA LEU A 156 -14.26 5.38 8.56
C LEU A 156 -14.17 4.89 9.99
N LEU A 157 -13.44 3.79 10.17
CA LEU A 157 -13.09 3.26 11.46
C LEU A 157 -11.60 3.48 11.71
N ASP A 158 -11.28 4.29 12.72
CA ASP A 158 -9.92 4.34 13.26
C ASP A 158 -9.67 3.06 14.06
N LEU A 159 -8.71 2.25 13.59
CA LEU A 159 -8.47 0.92 14.12
C LEU A 159 -7.68 0.94 15.44
N TYR A 160 -7.17 2.09 15.86
CA TYR A 160 -6.48 2.26 17.14
C TYR A 160 -7.35 2.92 18.20
N SER A 161 -8.21 3.85 17.81
CA SER A 161 -9.05 4.59 18.76
C SER A 161 -10.51 4.13 18.82
N ASP A 162 -10.90 3.19 17.96
CA ASP A 162 -12.27 2.70 17.76
C ASP A 162 -13.29 3.79 17.39
N LYS A 163 -12.81 4.98 17.02
CA LYS A 163 -13.66 6.09 16.60
C LYS A 163 -14.22 5.83 15.20
N LYS A 164 -15.53 6.02 15.08
CA LYS A 164 -16.25 5.99 13.80
C LYS A 164 -16.46 7.41 13.29
N TYR A 165 -16.26 7.62 11.98
CA TYR A 165 -16.49 8.89 11.30
C TYR A 165 -17.44 8.67 10.14
N HIS A 166 -18.62 9.29 10.19
CA HIS A 166 -19.62 9.15 9.15
C HIS A 166 -19.14 9.77 7.82
N MET A 167 -19.12 8.95 6.77
CA MET A 167 -18.70 9.35 5.42
C MET A 167 -19.85 9.77 4.52
N GLY A 168 -21.06 9.30 4.80
CA GLY A 168 -22.23 9.45 3.94
C GLY A 168 -22.53 8.16 3.19
N LYS A 169 -23.47 8.22 2.26
CA LYS A 169 -23.90 7.08 1.45
C LYS A 169 -23.01 6.86 0.24
N ASP A 170 -23.04 5.65 -0.30
CA ASP A 170 -22.44 5.27 -1.58
C ASP A 170 -20.90 5.43 -1.67
N VAL A 171 -20.15 5.54 -0.56
CA VAL A 171 -18.67 5.64 -0.64
C VAL A 171 -18.07 4.26 -0.86
N THR A 172 -17.41 4.04 -1.99
CA THR A 172 -16.88 2.71 -2.38
C THR A 172 -15.38 2.55 -2.12
N LYS A 173 -14.64 3.66 -2.22
CA LYS A 173 -13.21 3.73 -1.95
C LYS A 173 -12.88 5.04 -1.26
N THR A 174 -11.89 5.01 -0.39
CA THR A 174 -11.32 6.20 0.22
C THR A 174 -9.83 6.01 0.42
N LYS A 175 -9.09 7.09 0.16
CA LYS A 175 -7.64 7.18 0.38
C LYS A 175 -7.29 8.49 1.06
N SER A 176 -6.19 8.47 1.79
CA SER A 176 -5.64 9.64 2.45
C SER A 176 -4.38 10.10 1.72
N HIS A 177 -4.29 11.39 1.45
CA HIS A 177 -3.11 12.01 0.86
C HIS A 177 -2.89 13.40 1.45
N ASN A 178 -1.68 13.67 1.96
CA ASN A 178 -1.30 14.94 2.61
C ASN A 178 -2.32 15.43 3.65
N GLY A 179 -2.80 14.53 4.52
CA GLY A 179 -3.76 14.84 5.58
C GLY A 179 -5.20 15.10 5.09
N ASN A 180 -5.48 14.92 3.80
CA ASN A 180 -6.81 15.04 3.21
C ASN A 180 -7.37 13.67 2.82
N LEU A 181 -8.69 13.54 2.84
CA LEU A 181 -9.40 12.34 2.38
C LEU A 181 -9.97 12.57 0.99
N TYR A 182 -9.79 11.58 0.15
CA TYR A 182 -10.29 11.51 -1.22
C TYR A 182 -11.12 10.25 -1.37
N SER A 183 -12.34 10.40 -1.89
CA SER A 183 -13.33 9.34 -1.93
C SER A 183 -13.88 9.17 -3.34
N ILE A 184 -14.23 7.92 -3.67
CA ILE A 184 -14.96 7.56 -4.87
C ILE A 184 -16.35 7.12 -4.42
N TYR A 185 -17.37 7.54 -5.14
CA TYR A 185 -18.77 7.23 -4.86
C TYR A 185 -19.33 6.28 -5.90
N ARG A 186 -20.17 5.31 -5.52
CA ARG A 186 -20.74 4.30 -6.44
C ARG A 186 -21.44 4.92 -7.65
N LYS A 187 -22.29 5.91 -7.41
CA LYS A 187 -23.06 6.59 -8.48
C LYS A 187 -22.19 7.47 -9.37
N ASN A 188 -21.04 7.91 -8.87
CA ASN A 188 -20.09 8.78 -9.57
C ASN A 188 -18.69 8.15 -9.53
N ASN A 189 -18.60 6.87 -9.87
CA ASN A 189 -17.36 6.09 -9.76
C ASN A 189 -16.31 6.49 -10.81
N HIS A 190 -16.62 7.44 -11.67
CA HIS A 190 -15.74 8.10 -12.62
C HIS A 190 -15.12 9.39 -12.05
N ARG A 191 -15.38 9.72 -10.78
CA ARG A 191 -14.94 10.97 -10.13
C ARG A 191 -14.27 10.71 -8.78
N ILE A 192 -13.27 11.52 -8.48
CA ILE A 192 -12.63 11.60 -7.15
C ILE A 192 -13.06 12.89 -6.47
N ASP A 193 -13.54 12.75 -5.24
CA ASP A 193 -14.05 13.84 -4.42
C ASP A 193 -13.20 14.07 -3.18
N SER A 194 -12.97 15.34 -2.87
CA SER A 194 -12.42 15.79 -1.60
C SER A 194 -13.46 16.62 -0.85
N ARG A 195 -13.68 16.33 0.43
CA ARG A 195 -14.54 17.19 1.28
C ARG A 195 -14.05 18.63 1.36
N MET A 196 -12.74 18.88 1.18
CA MET A 196 -12.17 20.21 1.27
C MET A 196 -12.19 20.97 -0.06
N HIS A 197 -12.00 20.26 -1.18
CA HIS A 197 -11.75 20.90 -2.49
C HIS A 197 -12.87 20.65 -3.52
N GLY A 198 -13.87 19.83 -3.18
CA GLY A 198 -14.88 19.38 -4.14
C GLY A 198 -14.32 18.32 -5.08
N ILE A 199 -14.64 18.44 -6.37
CA ILE A 199 -14.17 17.52 -7.41
C ILE A 199 -12.66 17.69 -7.57
N LEU A 200 -11.90 16.61 -7.41
CA LEU A 200 -10.49 16.61 -7.77
C LEU A 200 -10.31 16.29 -9.25
N VAL A 201 -10.90 15.19 -9.71
CA VAL A 201 -10.79 14.72 -11.10
C VAL A 201 -12.02 13.92 -11.52
N GLU A 202 -12.27 13.91 -12.82
CA GLU A 202 -13.30 13.14 -13.49
C GLU A 202 -12.69 12.42 -14.70
N ARG A 203 -13.08 11.16 -14.94
CA ARG A 203 -12.51 10.27 -15.97
C ARG A 203 -13.61 9.79 -16.92
N GLU A 204 -13.23 9.45 -18.15
CA GLU A 204 -14.13 8.79 -19.11
C GLU A 204 -14.17 7.26 -18.87
N GLY A 205 -14.42 6.85 -17.62
CA GLY A 205 -14.48 5.44 -17.23
C GLY A 205 -14.48 5.27 -15.70
N PHE A 206 -14.77 4.05 -15.24
CA PHE A 206 -14.77 3.77 -13.81
C PHE A 206 -13.36 3.80 -13.22
N ILE A 207 -13.22 4.50 -12.10
CA ILE A 207 -12.02 4.50 -11.26
C ILE A 207 -12.16 3.34 -10.28
N SER A 208 -11.30 2.34 -10.42
CA SER A 208 -11.34 1.10 -9.64
C SER A 208 -10.79 1.28 -8.23
N ASP A 209 -9.70 2.04 -8.09
CA ASP A 209 -9.06 2.29 -6.80
C ASP A 209 -8.11 3.51 -6.84
N LEU A 210 -7.59 3.87 -5.66
CA LEU A 210 -6.63 4.95 -5.45
C LEU A 210 -5.38 4.42 -4.75
N HIS A 211 -4.21 4.86 -5.20
CA HIS A 211 -2.94 4.52 -4.59
C HIS A 211 -2.14 5.77 -4.22
N THR A 212 -1.43 5.73 -3.11
CA THR A 212 -0.59 6.84 -2.65
C THR A 212 0.81 6.35 -2.41
N HIS A 213 1.77 7.02 -3.03
CA HIS A 213 3.17 6.61 -2.97
C HIS A 213 4.10 7.80 -3.23
N ASN A 214 5.16 7.91 -2.44
CA ASN A 214 6.18 8.98 -2.52
C ASN A 214 5.59 10.39 -2.71
N GLY A 215 4.58 10.73 -1.91
CA GLY A 215 3.96 12.06 -1.93
C GLY A 215 3.08 12.34 -3.15
N ASN A 216 2.71 11.31 -3.93
CA ASN A 216 1.76 11.40 -5.04
C ASN A 216 0.50 10.57 -4.76
N MET A 217 -0.58 10.88 -5.49
CA MET A 217 -1.80 10.06 -5.54
C MET A 217 -2.05 9.67 -6.99
N TYR A 218 -2.42 8.41 -7.18
CA TYR A 218 -2.66 7.81 -8.48
C TYR A 218 -4.06 7.22 -8.54
N ASP A 219 -4.70 7.39 -9.70
CA ASP A 219 -5.98 6.81 -10.04
C ASP A 219 -5.85 5.90 -11.26
N PHE A 220 -6.61 4.81 -11.26
CA PHE A 220 -6.62 3.80 -12.31
C PHE A 220 -7.95 3.05 -12.33
N GLY A 221 -8.27 2.42 -13.46
CA GLY A 221 -9.46 1.59 -13.60
C GLY A 221 -9.76 1.17 -15.03
N GLU A 222 -11.02 1.29 -15.44
CA GLU A 222 -11.52 0.77 -16.72
C GLU A 222 -10.99 1.50 -17.95
N TYR A 223 -10.53 2.73 -17.78
CA TYR A 223 -9.91 3.54 -18.84
C TYR A 223 -8.47 3.12 -19.18
N ALA A 224 -7.98 2.00 -18.63
CA ALA A 224 -6.70 1.35 -19.00
C ALA A 224 -5.44 2.22 -18.86
N GLU A 225 -5.51 3.27 -18.04
CA GLU A 225 -4.39 4.16 -17.76
C GLU A 225 -4.20 4.33 -16.25
N VAL A 226 -2.98 4.69 -15.85
CA VAL A 226 -2.68 5.17 -14.49
C VAL A 226 -2.31 6.63 -14.60
N PHE A 227 -3.03 7.48 -13.89
CA PHE A 227 -2.73 8.91 -13.83
C PHE A 227 -2.15 9.28 -12.48
N ASN A 228 -1.33 10.34 -12.46
CA ASN A 228 -1.19 11.17 -11.27
C ASN A 228 -2.44 12.06 -11.16
N SER A 229 -3.22 11.87 -10.10
CA SER A 229 -4.54 12.51 -9.95
C SER A 229 -4.50 14.03 -9.80
N PHE A 230 -3.35 14.61 -9.47
CA PHE A 230 -3.20 16.05 -9.29
C PHE A 230 -2.63 16.77 -10.52
N THR A 231 -1.75 16.10 -11.27
CA THR A 231 -1.08 16.70 -12.44
C THR A 231 -1.71 16.29 -13.76
N ASP A 232 -2.59 15.28 -13.73
CA ASP A 232 -3.17 14.65 -14.91
C ASP A 232 -2.13 13.96 -15.83
N GLU A 233 -0.93 13.73 -15.31
CA GLU A 233 0.14 13.05 -16.03
C GLU A 233 -0.15 11.55 -16.14
N VAL A 234 -0.06 11.00 -17.35
CA VAL A 234 -0.18 9.56 -17.59
C VAL A 234 1.12 8.85 -17.25
N ILE A 235 1.06 7.97 -16.26
CA ILE A 235 2.20 7.18 -15.76
C ILE A 235 2.33 5.84 -16.49
N LEU A 236 1.19 5.27 -16.90
CA LEU A 236 1.09 4.01 -17.62
C LEU A 236 -0.12 4.09 -18.57
N ARG A 237 0.07 3.62 -19.80
CA ARG A 237 -1.01 3.25 -20.72
C ARG A 237 -0.95 1.76 -20.96
N TYR A 238 -2.08 1.10 -20.87
CA TYR A 238 -2.24 -0.31 -21.19
C TYR A 238 -3.44 -0.51 -22.12
N ASN A 239 -3.73 -1.76 -22.50
CA ASN A 239 -4.80 -2.10 -23.42
C ASN A 239 -5.99 -2.80 -22.74
N ALA A 240 -6.01 -2.83 -21.41
CA ALA A 240 -7.04 -3.48 -20.60
C ALA A 240 -7.16 -2.80 -19.23
N VAL A 241 -8.25 -3.12 -18.53
CA VAL A 241 -8.56 -2.62 -17.17
C VAL A 241 -7.38 -2.84 -16.23
N ILE A 242 -7.11 -1.85 -15.38
CA ILE A 242 -6.10 -1.94 -14.33
C ILE A 242 -6.82 -2.10 -12.99
N ASP A 243 -6.62 -3.24 -12.33
CA ASP A 243 -7.39 -3.62 -11.13
C ASP A 243 -6.70 -3.18 -9.83
N SER A 244 -5.37 -3.16 -9.83
CA SER A 244 -4.55 -2.79 -8.68
C SER A 244 -3.18 -2.32 -9.14
N ILE A 245 -2.58 -1.41 -8.39
CA ILE A 245 -1.16 -1.05 -8.54
C ILE A 245 -0.43 -1.08 -7.20
N CYS A 246 0.88 -1.27 -7.24
CA CYS A 246 1.78 -0.92 -6.17
C CYS A 246 3.15 -0.52 -6.73
N PHE A 247 3.96 0.11 -5.90
CA PHE A 247 5.36 0.40 -6.22
C PHE A 247 6.25 -0.58 -5.46
N HIS A 248 7.23 -1.16 -6.14
CA HIS A 248 8.09 -2.19 -5.59
C HIS A 248 9.56 -1.95 -5.96
N PRO A 249 10.53 -2.26 -5.08
CA PRO A 249 11.94 -2.10 -5.39
C PRO A 249 12.34 -2.84 -6.68
N ARG A 250 12.94 -2.11 -7.62
CA ARG A 250 13.46 -2.64 -8.88
C ARG A 250 14.53 -3.71 -8.66
N GLU A 251 15.34 -3.54 -7.61
CA GLU A 251 16.44 -4.45 -7.25
C GLU A 251 15.96 -5.91 -7.13
N ASP A 252 14.79 -6.16 -6.54
CA ASP A 252 14.26 -7.52 -6.39
C ASP A 252 14.01 -8.20 -7.75
N PHE A 253 13.49 -7.46 -8.74
CA PHE A 253 13.30 -8.01 -10.09
C PHE A 253 14.60 -8.21 -10.86
N VAL A 254 15.60 -7.34 -10.65
CA VAL A 254 16.93 -7.49 -11.27
C VAL A 254 17.67 -8.69 -10.70
N GLU A 255 17.65 -8.87 -9.38
CA GLU A 255 18.28 -10.02 -8.71
C GLU A 255 17.68 -11.36 -9.16
N ARG A 256 16.39 -11.36 -9.52
CA ARG A 256 15.67 -12.53 -10.06
C ARG A 256 15.86 -12.73 -11.55
N GLY A 257 16.57 -11.83 -12.24
CA GLY A 257 16.78 -11.90 -13.68
C GLY A 257 15.55 -11.57 -14.54
N ILE A 258 14.50 -10.99 -13.94
CA ILE A 258 13.29 -10.53 -14.63
C ILE A 258 13.59 -9.23 -15.39
N LEU A 259 14.25 -8.28 -14.71
CA LEU A 259 14.69 -7.02 -15.30
C LEU A 259 16.18 -7.03 -15.60
N LYS A 260 16.59 -6.28 -16.63
CA LYS A 260 18.01 -6.08 -16.94
C LYS A 260 18.65 -5.13 -15.93
N PRO A 261 19.90 -5.37 -15.49
CA PRO A 261 20.64 -4.38 -14.73
C PRO A 261 20.80 -3.09 -15.53
N ASN A 262 20.71 -1.94 -14.86
CA ASN A 262 20.99 -0.67 -15.50
C ASN A 262 22.47 -0.64 -15.93
N LYS A 263 22.75 -0.32 -17.21
CA LYS A 263 24.13 -0.23 -17.72
C LYS A 263 25.00 0.79 -16.98
N LYS A 264 24.39 1.68 -16.19
CA LYS A 264 25.07 2.71 -15.38
C LYS A 264 25.30 2.31 -13.91
N SER A 265 24.70 1.23 -13.42
CA SER A 265 24.99 0.72 -12.08
C SER A 265 26.09 -0.34 -12.19
N THR A 266 27.34 0.10 -12.37
CA THR A 266 28.48 -0.78 -12.09
C THR A 266 28.41 -1.13 -10.61
N ILE A 267 27.94 -2.34 -10.31
CA ILE A 267 28.01 -2.91 -8.97
C ILE A 267 29.50 -3.05 -8.64
N ILE A 268 30.04 -2.11 -7.88
CA ILE A 268 31.29 -2.34 -7.17
C ILE A 268 30.94 -3.32 -6.06
N THR A 269 31.08 -4.61 -6.34
CA THR A 269 31.05 -5.63 -5.30
C THR A 269 32.28 -5.40 -4.43
N MET A 270 32.15 -4.63 -3.35
CA MET A 270 33.17 -4.63 -2.31
C MET A 270 33.16 -6.02 -1.67
N LYS A 271 34.06 -6.89 -2.14
CA LYS A 271 34.46 -8.07 -1.38
C LYS A 271 35.00 -7.56 -0.05
N HIS A 272 34.20 -7.59 1.01
CA HIS A 272 34.72 -7.49 2.36
C HIS A 272 35.56 -8.73 2.63
N SER A 273 36.84 -8.68 2.27
CA SER A 273 37.85 -9.50 2.90
C SER A 273 37.96 -9.03 4.35
N VAL A 274 37.30 -9.76 5.25
CA VAL A 274 37.47 -9.60 6.70
C VAL A 274 38.98 -9.77 6.98
N PRO A 275 39.68 -8.74 7.51
CA PRO A 275 41.04 -8.94 7.94
C PRO A 275 41.03 -9.95 9.09
N LYS A 276 41.82 -11.02 8.98
CA LYS A 276 42.08 -11.93 10.10
C LYS A 276 42.68 -11.11 11.24
N VAL A 277 41.88 -10.83 12.26
CA VAL A 277 42.35 -10.29 13.53
C VAL A 277 43.22 -11.38 14.17
N LYS A 278 44.54 -11.14 14.23
CA LYS A 278 45.44 -11.91 15.08
C LYS A 278 45.11 -11.56 16.54
N SER A 279 44.70 -12.56 17.30
CA SER A 279 44.59 -12.50 18.74
C SER A 279 45.94 -12.13 19.36
N TYR A 280 45.94 -11.13 20.25
CA TYR A 280 46.99 -10.95 21.24
C TYR A 280 46.35 -11.03 22.63
N VAL A 281 46.93 -11.91 23.45
CA VAL A 281 46.55 -12.19 24.83
C VAL A 281 47.53 -11.49 25.78
N LYS A 282 46.96 -10.96 26.87
CA LYS A 282 47.53 -10.58 28.18
C LYS A 282 48.56 -9.44 28.28
N GLY A 283 48.15 -8.44 29.06
CA GLY A 283 49.00 -7.66 29.95
C GLY A 283 48.16 -7.12 31.10
N THR A 284 48.40 -7.63 32.31
CA THR A 284 47.86 -7.17 33.60
C THR A 284 48.43 -5.81 33.97
N TYR A 285 47.63 -4.89 34.50
CA TYR A 285 48.13 -3.87 35.45
C TYR A 285 47.08 -3.48 36.48
N GLN A 286 47.59 -3.34 37.70
CA GLN A 286 46.96 -3.14 39.01
C GLN A 286 46.31 -1.77 39.23
N ASP A 287 45.49 -1.76 40.27
CA ASP A 287 44.90 -0.63 40.99
C ASP A 287 45.82 0.58 41.18
N ASP A 288 45.22 1.78 41.21
CA ASP A 288 45.44 2.69 42.34
C ASP A 288 44.28 3.69 42.51
N LEU A 289 43.88 3.83 43.77
CA LEU A 289 42.92 4.81 44.32
C LEU A 289 43.60 6.18 44.56
N SER A 290 42.76 7.19 44.84
CA SER A 290 43.02 8.58 45.27
C SER A 290 43.02 9.61 44.12
N VAL A 291 42.24 10.71 44.14
CA VAL A 291 41.58 11.48 45.22
C VAL A 291 40.16 11.85 44.77
#